data_AF-A0A8J6LD57-F1
#
_entry.id   AF-A0A8J6LD57-F1
#
_cell.length_a   1.000
_cell.length_b   1.000
_cell.length_c   1.000
_cell.angle_alpha   90.00
_cell.angle_beta   90.00
_cell.angle_gamma   90.00
#
_symmetry.space_group_name_H-M   'P 1'
#
loop_
_entity.id
_entity.type
_entity.pdbx_description
1 polymer ?
#
loop_
_entity_poly.entity_id
_entity_poly.type
_entity_poly.pdbx_seq_one_letter_code
_entity_poly.pdbx_strand_id
1 'polypeptide(L)'
;MFLLNSVLVSIFTFLLMFGDSHNRRKGALYVDNGYDQTEIEDMSLEENNRMELEMLSILGLDSTPLRSRSHSNNDPIGSPTVPKFRTFNDVDNFEKLKNTDSRTKLASKFLLDLYDSLMEEDDELSRRQRALEHNLNEDEQFAIDVSDVIMTFDNIDDESTNARPEKGKRLWFDFSKLSTTGTVIGGELRVYQNKLNAQRRNKTVYTVIVYELVYKYSGESSLERISSVSTTQSFSGWLGINLTDSLISWVRLFDYSKGLYLAVHLGDKPGHEIMPEEIGISVVNNGEGTQPFMVAFLEALDDDVRRR
;
A
#
# COMPACT_ATOMS: atom_id res chain seq x y z
N MET A 1 -5.52 -61.95 -9.17
CA MET A 1 -4.55 -61.28 -8.28
C MET A 1 -4.08 -59.91 -8.80
N PHE A 2 -3.97 -59.69 -10.12
CA PHE A 2 -3.49 -58.41 -10.68
C PHE A 2 -4.50 -57.23 -10.64
N LEU A 3 -5.80 -57.49 -10.67
CA LEU A 3 -6.81 -56.42 -10.68
C LEU A 3 -6.98 -55.71 -9.32
N LEU A 4 -6.75 -56.42 -8.20
CA LEU A 4 -6.89 -55.85 -6.85
C LEU A 4 -5.80 -54.80 -6.56
N ASN A 5 -4.58 -55.05 -7.04
CA ASN A 5 -3.45 -54.15 -6.84
C ASN A 5 -3.60 -52.84 -7.62
N SER A 6 -4.26 -52.87 -8.79
CA SER A 6 -4.50 -51.66 -9.60
C SER A 6 -5.50 -50.71 -8.94
N VAL A 7 -6.55 -51.26 -8.33
CA VAL A 7 -7.57 -50.47 -7.61
C VAL A 7 -6.99 -49.84 -6.34
N LEU A 8 -6.18 -50.59 -5.58
CA LEU A 8 -5.50 -50.07 -4.39
C LEU A 8 -4.51 -48.94 -4.71
N VAL A 9 -3.73 -49.07 -5.79
CA VAL A 9 -2.82 -48.01 -6.24
C VAL A 9 -3.61 -46.78 -6.69
N SER A 10 -4.73 -46.96 -7.40
CA SER A 10 -5.58 -45.85 -7.85
C SER A 10 -6.22 -45.09 -6.67
N ILE A 11 -6.72 -45.80 -5.67
CA ILE A 11 -7.26 -45.20 -4.42
C ILE A 11 -6.16 -44.45 -3.66
N PHE A 12 -4.95 -45.02 -3.58
CA PHE A 12 -3.81 -44.38 -2.92
C PHE A 12 -3.35 -43.11 -3.64
N THR A 13 -3.35 -43.10 -4.98
CA THR A 13 -3.08 -41.89 -5.78
C THR A 13 -4.18 -40.84 -5.67
N PHE A 14 -5.45 -41.27 -5.52
CA PHE A 14 -6.57 -40.34 -5.33
C PHE A 14 -6.52 -39.69 -3.94
N LEU A 15 -6.15 -40.43 -2.90
CA LEU A 15 -5.96 -39.89 -1.54
C LEU A 15 -4.78 -38.91 -1.43
N LEU A 16 -3.74 -39.07 -2.24
CA LEU A 16 -2.61 -38.12 -2.29
C LEU A 16 -2.92 -36.85 -3.11
N MET A 17 -3.89 -36.89 -4.02
CA MET A 17 -4.31 -35.74 -4.84
C MET A 17 -5.44 -34.90 -4.20
N PHE A 18 -6.15 -35.45 -3.21
CA PHE A 18 -7.18 -34.73 -2.43
C PHE A 18 -6.76 -34.41 -0.99
N GLY A 19 -5.53 -34.76 -0.60
CA GLY A 19 -4.90 -34.30 0.62
C GLY A 19 -4.38 -32.86 0.51
N ASP A 20 -5.13 -31.97 -0.16
CA ASP A 20 -4.75 -30.58 -0.25
C ASP A 20 -5.25 -29.85 0.99
N SER A 21 -4.31 -29.75 1.93
CA SER A 21 -4.13 -28.67 2.89
C SER A 21 -5.24 -27.60 2.95
N HIS A 22 -6.33 -27.91 3.66
CA HIS A 22 -7.05 -26.85 4.35
C HIS A 22 -6.16 -26.33 5.49
N ASN A 23 -5.25 -25.42 5.15
CA ASN A 23 -4.46 -24.65 6.09
C ASN A 23 -5.39 -23.61 6.75
N ARG A 24 -6.33 -24.08 7.58
CA ARG A 24 -6.98 -23.22 8.57
C ARG A 24 -5.88 -22.84 9.56
N ARG A 25 -5.60 -21.54 9.69
CA ARG A 25 -4.68 -20.99 10.69
C ARG A 25 -5.01 -21.65 12.05
N LYS A 26 -4.12 -22.50 12.54
CA LYS A 26 -4.22 -23.03 13.90
C LYS A 26 -3.92 -21.86 14.84
N GLY A 27 -4.72 -21.72 15.91
CA GLY A 27 -4.36 -20.83 17.00
C GLY A 27 -3.01 -21.29 17.59
N ALA A 28 -2.19 -20.34 18.02
CA ALA A 28 -0.91 -20.64 18.66
C ALA A 28 -0.77 -19.74 19.89
N LEU A 29 -0.28 -20.32 20.98
CA LEU A 29 -0.07 -19.62 22.24
C LEU A 29 1.39 -19.26 22.39
N TYR A 30 1.65 -18.03 22.79
CA TYR A 30 2.98 -17.58 23.16
C TYR A 30 3.19 -17.84 24.65
N VAL A 31 4.06 -18.78 24.98
CA VAL A 31 4.37 -19.19 26.35
C VAL A 31 5.77 -18.69 26.71
N ASP A 32 5.90 -18.01 27.84
CA ASP A 32 7.21 -17.63 28.39
C ASP A 32 7.88 -18.87 28.99
N ASN A 33 9.04 -19.24 28.48
CA ASN A 33 9.79 -20.40 28.95
C ASN A 33 10.66 -20.10 30.19
N GLY A 34 10.59 -18.89 30.74
CA GLY A 34 11.33 -18.46 31.92
C GLY A 34 12.80 -18.12 31.65
N TYR A 35 13.21 -18.04 30.38
CA TYR A 35 14.55 -17.64 29.94
C TYR A 35 14.55 -16.36 29.09
N ASP A 36 13.62 -15.43 29.36
CA ASP A 36 13.38 -14.22 28.54
C ASP A 36 13.16 -14.57 27.05
N GLN A 37 12.51 -15.71 26.78
CA GLN A 37 12.16 -16.17 25.44
C GLN A 37 10.70 -16.61 25.41
N THR A 38 10.02 -16.27 24.33
CA THR A 38 8.64 -16.70 24.10
C THR A 38 8.63 -17.83 23.08
N GLU A 39 8.14 -19.00 23.50
CA GLU A 39 7.95 -20.16 22.64
C GLU A 39 6.53 -20.20 22.11
N ILE A 40 6.38 -20.64 20.86
CA ILE A 40 5.08 -20.78 20.20
C ILE A 40 4.63 -22.23 20.37
N GLU A 41 3.55 -22.43 21.11
CA GLU A 41 2.91 -23.74 21.27
C GLU A 41 1.67 -23.81 20.38
N ASP A 42 1.59 -24.85 19.56
CA ASP A 42 0.43 -25.12 18.71
C ASP A 42 -0.77 -25.46 19.58
N MET A 43 -1.86 -24.71 19.42
CA MET A 43 -3.07 -24.92 20.18
C MET A 43 -4.04 -25.82 19.43
N SER A 44 -4.69 -26.74 20.15
CA SER A 44 -5.78 -27.51 19.55
C SER A 44 -6.99 -26.61 19.25
N LEU A 45 -7.84 -27.03 18.31
CA LEU A 45 -9.05 -26.29 17.96
C LEU A 45 -9.99 -26.10 19.16
N GLU A 46 -10.04 -27.08 20.05
CA GLU A 46 -10.89 -27.05 21.24
C GLU A 46 -10.37 -26.06 22.29
N GLU A 47 -9.07 -26.05 22.52
CA GLU A 47 -8.41 -25.09 23.41
C GLU A 47 -8.56 -23.66 22.88
N ASN A 48 -8.44 -23.47 21.56
CA ASN A 48 -8.64 -22.18 20.92
C ASN A 48 -10.05 -21.65 21.13
N ASN A 49 -11.06 -22.50 20.96
CA ASN A 49 -12.46 -22.12 21.20
C ASN A 49 -12.74 -21.84 22.70
N ARG A 50 -12.09 -22.57 23.61
CA ARG A 50 -12.21 -22.33 25.06
C ARG A 50 -11.60 -21.01 25.48
N MET A 51 -10.39 -20.70 25.00
CA MET A 51 -9.73 -19.42 25.26
C MET A 51 -10.51 -18.25 24.69
N GLU A 52 -11.10 -18.40 23.50
CA GLU A 52 -11.94 -17.35 22.91
C GLU A 52 -13.14 -17.03 23.83
N LEU A 53 -13.86 -18.04 24.32
CA LEU A 53 -14.98 -17.85 25.26
C LEU A 53 -14.54 -17.25 26.60
N GLU A 54 -13.36 -17.62 27.08
CA GLU A 54 -12.79 -17.06 28.31
C GLU A 54 -12.43 -15.58 28.15
N MET A 55 -11.77 -15.21 27.05
CA MET A 55 -11.49 -13.81 26.70
C MET A 55 -12.77 -12.99 26.61
N LEU A 56 -13.81 -13.52 25.98
CA LEU A 56 -15.11 -12.86 25.87
C LEU A 56 -15.73 -12.60 27.24
N SER A 57 -15.70 -13.60 28.13
CA SER A 57 -16.15 -13.47 29.51
C SER A 57 -15.37 -12.40 30.30
N ILE A 58 -14.04 -12.39 30.18
CA ILE A 58 -13.16 -11.41 30.86
C ILE A 58 -13.43 -9.99 30.37
N LEU A 59 -13.66 -9.82 29.06
CA LEU A 59 -13.92 -8.53 28.44
C LEU A 59 -15.39 -8.08 28.59
N GLY A 60 -16.26 -8.92 29.15
CA GLY A 60 -17.69 -8.65 29.27
C GLY A 60 -18.40 -8.57 27.90
N LEU A 61 -17.92 -9.33 26.92
CA LEU A 61 -18.45 -9.37 25.56
C LEU A 61 -19.23 -10.66 25.33
N ASP A 62 -20.45 -10.55 24.79
CA ASP A 62 -21.30 -11.73 24.52
C ASP A 62 -20.87 -12.52 23.26
N SER A 63 -20.10 -11.90 22.38
CA SER A 63 -19.51 -12.54 21.20
C SER A 63 -18.31 -11.75 20.71
N THR A 64 -17.42 -12.43 19.98
CA THR A 64 -16.30 -11.78 19.29
C THR A 64 -16.88 -10.66 18.42
N PRO A 65 -16.49 -9.39 18.65
CA PRO A 65 -17.09 -8.28 17.94
C PRO A 65 -16.92 -8.52 16.45
N LEU A 66 -18.05 -8.67 15.75
CA LEU A 66 -18.07 -8.78 14.30
C LEU A 66 -17.35 -7.55 13.75
N ARG A 67 -16.25 -7.75 13.02
CA ARG A 67 -15.71 -6.70 12.14
C ARG A 67 -16.70 -6.50 10.99
N SER A 68 -17.79 -5.80 11.27
CA SER A 68 -18.79 -5.40 10.30
C SER A 68 -19.25 -3.97 10.59
N ARG A 69 -18.91 -3.10 9.63
CA ARG A 69 -19.35 -1.73 9.48
C ARG A 69 -20.86 -1.72 9.31
N SER A 70 -21.59 -1.42 10.38
CA SER A 70 -22.92 -0.85 10.22
C SER A 70 -22.70 0.65 10.17
N HIS A 71 -22.88 1.29 9.02
CA HIS A 71 -23.41 2.65 9.05
C HIS A 71 -24.85 2.52 9.54
N SER A 72 -25.00 2.41 10.86
CA SER A 72 -26.25 2.74 11.52
C SER A 72 -26.34 4.25 11.46
N ASN A 73 -27.43 4.79 10.90
CA ASN A 73 -27.72 6.22 10.88
C ASN A 73 -27.87 6.85 12.28
N ASN A 74 -27.46 6.14 13.34
CA ASN A 74 -27.48 6.55 14.74
C ASN A 74 -26.07 6.55 15.38
N ASP A 75 -25.00 6.29 14.64
CA ASP A 75 -23.65 6.51 15.17
C ASP A 75 -23.49 8.02 15.45
N PRO A 76 -22.96 8.41 16.62
CA PRO A 76 -22.68 9.81 16.89
C PRO A 76 -21.74 10.30 15.79
N ILE A 77 -22.17 11.37 15.11
CA ILE A 77 -21.39 12.09 14.11
C ILE A 77 -20.00 12.36 14.69
N GLY A 78 -18.99 11.62 14.24
CA GLY A 78 -17.60 11.95 14.53
C GLY A 78 -16.68 10.87 15.11
N SER A 79 -17.00 9.58 15.11
CA SER A 79 -15.98 8.54 15.37
C SER A 79 -15.30 8.11 14.06
N PRO A 80 -14.09 8.61 13.72
CA PRO A 80 -13.36 8.18 12.54
C PRO A 80 -13.01 6.70 12.66
N THR A 81 -13.55 5.88 11.76
CA THR A 81 -13.22 4.46 11.73
C THR A 81 -11.89 4.29 11.00
N VAL A 82 -10.91 3.66 11.64
CA VAL A 82 -9.56 3.50 11.06
C VAL A 82 -9.61 2.63 9.79
N PRO A 83 -9.03 3.07 8.65
CA PRO A 83 -9.03 2.33 7.40
C PRO A 83 -8.29 0.97 7.51
N LYS A 84 -8.64 0.03 6.64
CA LYS A 84 -7.90 -1.23 6.47
C LYS A 84 -6.67 -1.00 5.59
N PHE A 85 -5.49 -1.32 6.11
CA PHE A 85 -4.24 -1.18 5.39
C PHE A 85 -3.88 -2.46 4.61
N ARG A 86 -3.50 -2.33 3.34
CA ARG A 86 -3.09 -3.44 2.46
C ARG A 86 -1.86 -3.06 1.63
N THR A 87 -0.95 -4.01 1.43
CA THR A 87 0.12 -3.86 0.43
C THR A 87 -0.20 -4.73 -0.78
N PHE A 88 0.15 -4.27 -1.97
CA PHE A 88 -0.10 -5.03 -3.19
C PHE A 88 0.60 -6.40 -3.16
N ASN A 89 1.78 -6.50 -2.55
CA ASN A 89 2.58 -7.72 -2.55
C ASN A 89 2.22 -8.72 -1.43
N ASP A 90 1.57 -8.31 -0.33
CA ASP A 90 1.26 -9.18 0.82
C ASP A 90 -0.20 -8.98 1.26
N VAL A 91 -1.13 -9.59 0.52
CA VAL A 91 -2.58 -9.36 0.68
C VAL A 91 -3.18 -10.04 1.92
N ASP A 92 -2.49 -10.99 2.55
CA ASP A 92 -3.14 -11.90 3.49
C ASP A 92 -2.80 -11.73 4.98
N ASN A 93 -1.82 -10.90 5.37
CA ASN A 93 -1.56 -10.69 6.80
C ASN A 93 -0.71 -9.46 7.12
N PHE A 94 -1.34 -8.37 7.59
CA PHE A 94 -0.63 -7.17 8.06
C PHE A 94 0.35 -7.46 9.22
N GLU A 95 0.07 -8.48 10.05
CA GLU A 95 1.00 -8.91 11.12
C GLU A 95 2.27 -9.57 10.58
N LYS A 96 2.21 -10.19 9.39
CA LYS A 96 3.40 -10.75 8.73
C LYS A 96 4.31 -9.63 8.21
N LEU A 97 3.73 -8.46 7.93
CA LEU A 97 4.42 -7.26 7.43
C LEU A 97 5.41 -6.67 8.44
N LYS A 98 5.15 -6.84 9.75
CA LYS A 98 6.10 -6.48 10.81
C LYS A 98 7.39 -7.32 10.76
N ASN A 99 7.38 -8.45 10.05
CA ASN A 99 8.42 -9.48 10.11
C ASN A 99 9.04 -9.84 8.74
N THR A 100 8.73 -9.10 7.65
CA THR A 100 9.27 -9.37 6.30
C THR A 100 10.45 -8.47 5.90
N ASP A 101 11.28 -8.96 4.97
CA ASP A 101 12.57 -8.40 4.60
C ASP A 101 12.49 -7.20 3.62
N SER A 102 13.29 -6.17 3.96
CA SER A 102 13.64 -4.89 3.30
C SER A 102 12.75 -4.21 2.24
N ARG A 103 12.16 -4.90 1.26
CA ARG A 103 11.45 -4.29 0.11
C ARG A 103 9.99 -3.96 0.40
N THR A 104 9.33 -4.81 1.18
CA THR A 104 8.00 -4.54 1.73
C THR A 104 8.05 -3.46 2.79
N LYS A 105 9.20 -3.17 3.41
CA LYS A 105 9.26 -2.32 4.62
C LYS A 105 8.83 -0.89 4.41
N LEU A 106 8.93 -0.26 3.23
CA LEU A 106 8.65 1.19 3.11
C LEU A 106 7.19 1.53 2.89
N ALA A 107 6.57 0.89 1.91
CA ALA A 107 5.15 1.04 1.69
C ALA A 107 4.41 0.58 2.95
N SER A 108 4.89 -0.50 3.57
CA SER A 108 4.41 -0.97 4.87
C SER A 108 4.70 0.00 6.01
N LYS A 109 5.90 0.59 6.07
CA LYS A 109 6.26 1.58 7.08
C LYS A 109 5.41 2.83 6.95
N PHE A 110 5.16 3.30 5.72
CA PHE A 110 4.23 4.39 5.48
C PHE A 110 2.84 4.05 6.04
N LEU A 111 2.34 2.83 5.80
CA LEU A 111 1.05 2.41 6.36
C LEU A 111 1.09 2.25 7.88
N LEU A 112 2.22 1.82 8.46
CA LEU A 112 2.41 1.72 9.91
C LEU A 112 2.47 3.09 10.56
N ASP A 113 3.28 4.01 10.02
CA ASP A 113 3.37 5.38 10.50
C ASP A 113 1.99 6.07 10.39
N LEU A 114 1.27 5.85 9.29
CA LEU A 114 -0.09 6.35 9.11
C LEU A 114 -1.07 5.71 10.11
N TYR A 115 -0.96 4.41 10.37
CA TYR A 115 -1.77 3.71 11.38
C TYR A 115 -1.50 4.21 12.80
N ASP A 116 -0.23 4.29 13.20
CA ASP A 116 0.19 4.78 14.51
C ASP A 116 -0.32 6.21 14.70
N SER A 117 -0.22 7.04 13.66
CA SER A 117 -0.79 8.38 13.66
C SER A 117 -2.31 8.39 13.89
N LEU A 118 -3.05 7.44 13.31
CA LEU A 118 -4.51 7.34 13.49
C LEU A 118 -4.90 6.80 14.87
N MET A 119 -3.97 6.15 15.58
CA MET A 119 -4.19 5.60 16.91
C MET A 119 -3.83 6.59 18.03
N GLU A 120 -3.00 7.59 17.75
CA GLU A 120 -2.75 8.70 18.68
C GLU A 120 -4.03 9.53 18.86
N GLU A 121 -4.36 9.87 20.11
CA GLU A 121 -5.66 10.39 20.55
C GLU A 121 -6.27 11.47 19.64
N ASP A 122 -7.60 11.36 19.48
CA ASP A 122 -8.51 12.01 18.54
C ASP A 122 -8.66 13.55 18.67
N ASP A 123 -7.62 14.23 19.14
CA ASP A 123 -7.58 15.68 19.21
C ASP A 123 -7.24 16.29 17.84
N GLU A 124 -7.97 17.34 17.45
CA GLU A 124 -7.73 18.13 16.23
C GLU A 124 -6.28 18.65 16.11
N LEU A 125 -5.58 18.80 17.23
CA LEU A 125 -4.16 19.16 17.25
C LEU A 125 -3.26 18.01 16.80
N SER A 126 -3.55 16.79 17.25
CA SER A 126 -2.90 15.57 16.76
C SER A 126 -3.14 15.45 15.26
N ARG A 127 -4.38 15.64 14.77
CA ARG A 127 -4.70 15.60 13.32
C ARG A 127 -3.85 16.56 12.48
N ARG A 128 -3.69 17.81 12.92
CA ARG A 128 -2.82 18.78 12.22
C ARG A 128 -1.35 18.41 12.30
N GLN A 129 -0.91 17.84 13.41
CA GLN A 129 0.46 17.40 13.57
C GLN A 129 0.80 16.22 12.63
N ARG A 130 -0.13 15.28 12.44
CA ARG A 130 -0.03 14.17 11.46
C ARG A 130 0.19 14.67 10.03
N ALA A 131 -0.64 15.62 9.60
CA ALA A 131 -0.53 16.22 8.27
C ALA A 131 0.83 16.92 8.07
N LEU A 132 1.37 17.55 9.12
CA LEU A 132 2.67 18.22 9.07
C LEU A 132 3.84 17.21 8.99
N GLU A 133 3.79 16.14 9.78
CA GLU A 133 4.84 15.12 9.84
C GLU A 133 4.95 14.34 8.52
N HIS A 134 3.83 14.08 7.87
CA HIS A 134 3.76 13.35 6.59
C HIS A 134 3.67 14.26 5.35
N ASN A 135 3.74 15.59 5.54
CA ASN A 135 3.54 16.60 4.49
C ASN A 135 2.26 16.33 3.67
N LEU A 136 1.17 15.96 4.35
CA LEU A 136 -0.12 15.70 3.71
C LEU A 136 -0.79 17.01 3.30
N ASN A 137 -1.42 17.01 2.13
CA ASN A 137 -2.33 18.09 1.74
C ASN A 137 -3.75 17.85 2.28
N GLU A 138 -4.62 18.85 2.14
CA GLU A 138 -6.02 18.77 2.61
C GLU A 138 -6.81 17.66 1.91
N ASP A 139 -6.55 17.44 0.61
CA ASP A 139 -7.22 16.39 -0.19
C ASP A 139 -6.80 14.98 0.27
N GLU A 140 -5.53 14.79 0.61
CA GLU A 140 -4.97 13.55 1.16
C GLU A 140 -5.55 13.26 2.54
N GLN A 141 -5.65 14.28 3.40
CA GLN A 141 -6.29 14.13 4.70
C GLN A 141 -7.75 13.69 4.55
N PHE A 142 -8.49 14.33 3.64
CA PHE A 142 -9.87 13.95 3.35
C PHE A 142 -9.97 12.52 2.80
N ALA A 143 -9.08 12.13 1.88
CA ALA A 143 -9.06 10.78 1.33
C ALA A 143 -8.77 9.72 2.39
N ILE A 144 -7.87 10.00 3.35
CA ILE A 144 -7.60 9.13 4.49
C ILE A 144 -8.85 8.98 5.36
N ASP A 145 -9.50 10.09 5.73
CA ASP A 145 -10.64 10.11 6.65
C ASP A 145 -11.87 9.38 6.10
N VAL A 146 -12.07 9.41 4.78
CA VAL A 146 -13.21 8.77 4.10
C VAL A 146 -12.90 7.34 3.65
N SER A 147 -11.62 6.96 3.53
CA SER A 147 -11.24 5.65 3.01
C SER A 147 -11.58 4.50 3.96
N ASP A 148 -12.04 3.40 3.39
CA ASP A 148 -12.18 2.13 4.10
C ASP A 148 -10.95 1.25 3.96
N VAL A 149 -10.24 1.40 2.83
CA VAL A 149 -9.05 0.63 2.50
C VAL A 149 -7.99 1.57 1.94
N ILE A 150 -6.78 1.49 2.49
CA ILE A 150 -5.61 2.16 1.95
C ILE A 150 -4.69 1.07 1.41
N MET A 151 -4.38 1.15 0.12
CA MET A 151 -3.53 0.18 -0.57
C MET A 151 -2.28 0.82 -1.15
N THR A 152 -1.14 0.17 -0.99
CA THR A 152 0.13 0.63 -1.57
C THR A 152 0.62 -0.29 -2.70
N PHE A 153 1.25 0.30 -3.71
CA PHE A 153 1.77 -0.37 -4.90
C PHE A 153 3.25 -0.04 -5.06
N ASP A 154 4.08 -1.07 -5.11
CA ASP A 154 5.51 -0.92 -5.33
C ASP A 154 5.80 -0.65 -6.82
N ASN A 155 6.82 0.16 -7.09
CA ASN A 155 7.34 0.31 -8.44
C ASN A 155 7.91 -1.04 -8.94
N ILE A 156 7.53 -1.43 -10.14
CA ILE A 156 8.06 -2.61 -10.82
C ILE A 156 9.33 -2.16 -11.56
N ASP A 157 10.48 -2.48 -10.99
CA ASP A 157 11.78 -2.24 -11.64
C ASP A 157 11.89 -3.12 -12.89
N ASP A 158 11.99 -2.52 -14.07
CA ASP A 158 12.37 -3.21 -15.29
C ASP A 158 13.72 -2.66 -15.78
N GLU A 159 14.75 -3.50 -15.81
CA GLU A 159 16.08 -3.12 -16.31
C GLU A 159 16.03 -2.60 -17.77
N SER A 160 14.98 -2.93 -18.52
CA SER A 160 14.77 -2.48 -19.90
C SER A 160 14.31 -1.02 -20.02
N THR A 161 13.85 -0.38 -18.94
CA THR A 161 13.38 1.02 -18.95
C THR A 161 14.51 2.05 -19.06
N ASN A 162 15.76 1.62 -18.89
CA ASN A 162 16.96 2.46 -18.98
C ASN A 162 17.53 2.60 -20.40
N ALA A 163 16.83 2.11 -21.43
CA ALA A 163 17.35 2.01 -22.80
C ALA A 163 17.46 3.35 -23.57
N ARG A 164 17.13 4.50 -22.97
CA ARG A 164 17.39 5.82 -23.56
C ARG A 164 17.93 6.81 -22.52
N PRO A 165 18.90 7.67 -22.89
CA PRO A 165 19.31 8.81 -22.08
C PRO A 165 18.26 9.92 -22.20
N GLU A 166 17.02 9.64 -21.78
CA GLU A 166 16.04 10.67 -21.45
C GLU A 166 16.36 11.13 -20.03
N LYS A 167 16.35 12.44 -19.77
CA LYS A 167 16.82 12.99 -18.48
C LYS A 167 15.91 12.60 -17.31
N GLY A 168 14.67 12.26 -17.58
CA GLY A 168 13.70 11.77 -16.61
C GLY A 168 13.81 10.27 -16.33
N LYS A 169 12.86 9.77 -15.54
CA LYS A 169 12.84 8.39 -15.05
C LYS A 169 11.49 7.74 -15.31
N ARG A 170 11.50 6.46 -15.66
CA ARG A 170 10.28 5.68 -15.90
C ARG A 170 9.94 4.86 -14.67
N LEU A 171 8.66 4.85 -14.31
CA LEU A 171 8.08 4.05 -13.25
C LEU A 171 6.99 3.16 -13.84
N TRP A 172 6.79 1.98 -13.26
CA TRP A 172 5.79 1.04 -13.74
C TRP A 172 5.00 0.46 -12.57
N PHE A 173 3.67 0.42 -12.70
CA PHE A 173 2.78 -0.03 -11.64
C PHE A 173 1.66 -0.93 -12.16
N ASP A 174 1.22 -1.88 -11.32
CA ASP A 174 0.09 -2.78 -11.57
C ASP A 174 -1.05 -2.50 -10.59
N PHE A 175 -2.25 -2.23 -11.11
CA PHE A 175 -3.47 -1.82 -10.41
C PHE A 175 -4.59 -2.85 -10.49
N SER A 176 -4.30 -4.07 -10.96
CA SER A 176 -5.30 -5.13 -11.18
C SER A 176 -6.13 -5.46 -9.93
N LYS A 177 -5.60 -5.21 -8.73
CA LYS A 177 -6.26 -5.44 -7.45
C LYS A 177 -7.19 -4.32 -6.98
N LEU A 178 -7.18 -3.15 -7.61
CA LEU A 178 -8.06 -2.04 -7.22
C LEU A 178 -9.52 -2.37 -7.51
N SER A 179 -9.81 -2.93 -8.68
CA SER A 179 -11.18 -3.24 -9.14
C SER A 179 -11.90 -4.30 -8.30
N THR A 180 -11.15 -5.18 -7.63
CA THR A 180 -11.71 -6.22 -6.75
C THR A 180 -11.85 -5.76 -5.30
N THR A 181 -11.24 -4.64 -4.93
CA THR A 181 -11.18 -4.18 -3.53
C THR A 181 -12.20 -3.10 -3.21
N GLY A 182 -12.44 -2.15 -4.12
CA GLY A 182 -13.18 -0.94 -3.78
C GLY A 182 -13.34 0.02 -4.95
N THR A 183 -14.08 1.11 -4.71
CA THR A 183 -14.08 2.27 -5.60
C THR A 183 -12.94 3.20 -5.20
N VAL A 184 -12.11 3.60 -6.16
CA VAL A 184 -11.02 4.55 -5.91
C VAL A 184 -11.60 5.94 -5.64
N ILE A 185 -11.28 6.50 -4.48
CA ILE A 185 -11.66 7.87 -4.08
C ILE A 185 -10.46 8.83 -4.08
N GLY A 186 -9.25 8.29 -3.99
CA GLY A 186 -8.02 9.08 -3.96
C GLY A 186 -6.83 8.26 -4.45
N GLY A 187 -5.82 8.95 -4.96
CA GLY A 187 -4.64 8.30 -5.50
C GLY A 187 -3.42 9.21 -5.54
N GLU A 188 -2.27 8.67 -5.18
CA GLU A 188 -1.07 9.47 -4.99
C GLU A 188 0.21 8.70 -5.29
N LEU A 189 1.18 9.36 -5.94
CA LEU A 189 2.53 8.87 -6.09
C LEU A 189 3.46 9.52 -5.06
N ARG A 190 4.12 8.70 -4.25
CA ARG A 190 5.11 9.12 -3.26
C ARG A 190 6.52 8.91 -3.80
N VAL A 191 7.29 9.99 -3.87
CA VAL A 191 8.68 9.98 -4.34
C VAL A 191 9.58 10.60 -3.26
N TYR A 192 10.68 9.95 -2.90
CA TYR A 192 11.56 10.46 -1.86
C TYR A 192 12.63 11.41 -2.41
N GLN A 193 12.81 12.56 -1.77
CA GLN A 193 13.90 13.49 -2.03
C GLN A 193 14.92 13.45 -0.88
N ASN A 194 16.14 13.06 -1.21
CA ASN A 194 17.28 13.08 -0.29
C ASN A 194 17.80 14.49 -0.07
N LYS A 195 18.24 14.77 1.16
CA LYS A 195 18.96 15.98 1.48
C LYS A 195 20.31 16.00 0.76
N LEU A 196 20.45 16.90 -0.21
CA LEU A 196 21.75 17.15 -0.82
C LEU A 196 22.59 18.08 0.08
N ASN A 197 23.86 17.74 0.28
CA ASN A 197 24.84 18.58 0.98
C ASN A 197 25.21 19.80 0.11
N ALA A 198 24.24 20.67 -0.16
CA ALA A 198 24.48 21.91 -0.86
C ALA A 198 25.12 22.91 0.11
N GLN A 199 26.42 23.15 -0.08
CA GLN A 199 27.19 24.22 0.58
C GLN A 199 26.61 25.63 0.35
N ARG A 200 25.54 25.76 -0.46
CA ARG A 200 24.79 26.99 -0.68
C ARG A 200 23.30 26.68 -0.56
N ARG A 201 22.58 27.48 0.24
CA ARG A 201 21.10 27.52 0.25
C ARG A 201 20.63 28.07 -1.10
N ASN A 202 20.60 27.23 -2.13
CA ASN A 202 19.99 27.57 -3.40
C ASN A 202 18.47 27.58 -3.19
N LYS A 203 17.86 28.77 -3.28
CA LYS A 203 16.39 28.96 -3.29
C LYS A 203 15.76 28.60 -4.64
N THR A 204 16.45 27.82 -5.47
CA THR A 204 15.94 27.40 -6.76
C THR A 204 14.74 26.50 -6.53
N VAL A 205 13.61 26.88 -7.14
CA VAL A 205 12.39 26.07 -7.15
C VAL A 205 12.50 25.12 -8.33
N TYR A 206 12.22 23.86 -8.08
CA TYR A 206 12.15 22.80 -9.06
C TYR A 206 10.73 22.30 -9.13
N THR A 207 10.25 22.01 -10.34
CA THR A 207 8.93 21.42 -10.55
C THR A 207 9.12 20.00 -11.02
N VAL A 208 8.66 19.06 -10.21
CA VAL A 208 8.61 17.64 -10.53
C VAL A 208 7.28 17.38 -11.21
N ILE A 209 7.30 16.83 -12.42
CA ILE A 209 6.11 16.59 -13.25
C ILE A 209 6.01 15.11 -13.55
N VAL A 210 4.81 14.55 -13.40
CA VAL A 210 4.50 13.17 -13.75
C VAL A 210 3.67 13.14 -15.03
N TYR A 211 4.07 12.30 -15.96
CA TYR A 211 3.39 12.08 -17.23
C TYR A 211 2.93 10.63 -17.36
N GLU A 212 1.79 10.41 -18.00
CA GLU A 212 1.36 9.11 -18.50
C GLU A 212 2.06 8.80 -19.82
N LEU A 213 2.58 7.58 -19.97
CA LEU A 213 3.13 7.10 -21.22
C LEU A 213 2.01 6.52 -22.10
N VAL A 214 1.57 7.29 -23.09
CA VAL A 214 0.51 6.90 -24.03
C VAL A 214 1.13 6.41 -25.34
N TYR A 215 0.84 5.16 -25.72
CA TYR A 215 1.28 4.60 -27.00
C TYR A 215 0.27 4.96 -28.09
N LYS A 216 0.69 5.71 -29.11
CA LYS A 216 -0.15 5.97 -30.29
C LYS A 216 -0.05 4.80 -31.27
N TYR A 217 -1.10 4.62 -32.07
CA TYR A 217 -1.13 3.66 -33.18
C TYR A 217 0.01 3.87 -34.20
N SER A 218 0.64 5.06 -34.22
CA SER A 218 1.81 5.38 -35.05
C SER A 218 3.13 4.78 -34.55
N GLY A 219 3.14 4.11 -33.39
CA GLY A 219 4.37 3.64 -32.74
C GLY A 219 5.15 4.74 -32.03
N GLU A 220 4.62 5.96 -31.98
CA GLU A 220 5.19 7.08 -31.24
C GLU A 220 4.57 7.14 -29.84
N SER A 221 5.42 7.11 -28.81
CA SER A 221 5.00 7.33 -27.43
C SER A 221 4.81 8.82 -27.19
N SER A 222 3.64 9.24 -26.73
CA SER A 222 3.39 10.60 -26.24
C SER A 222 3.33 10.63 -24.73
N LEU A 223 3.80 11.72 -24.15
CA LEU A 223 3.70 12.01 -22.72
C LEU A 223 2.52 12.93 -22.48
N GLU A 224 1.55 12.49 -21.68
CA GLU A 224 0.43 13.31 -21.23
C GLU A 224 0.65 13.73 -19.78
N ARG A 225 0.63 15.03 -19.50
CA ARG A 225 0.89 15.53 -18.14
C ARG A 225 -0.26 15.16 -17.22
N ILE A 226 0.04 14.44 -16.14
CA ILE A 226 -0.92 14.13 -15.08
C ILE A 226 -0.92 15.25 -14.05
N SER A 227 0.19 15.42 -13.34
CA SER A 227 0.27 16.32 -12.19
C SER A 227 1.71 16.80 -11.96
N SER A 228 1.89 17.76 -11.05
CA SER A 228 3.20 18.25 -10.67
C SER A 228 3.26 18.78 -9.24
N VAL A 229 4.42 18.65 -8.61
CA VAL A 229 4.73 19.23 -7.31
C VAL A 229 5.97 20.13 -7.40
N SER A 230 5.96 21.24 -6.68
CA SER A 230 7.12 22.12 -6.58
C SER A 230 7.93 21.80 -5.33
N THR A 231 9.25 21.73 -5.47
CA THR A 231 10.19 21.46 -4.38
C THR A 231 11.41 22.38 -4.47
N THR A 232 12.28 22.31 -3.48
CA THR A 232 13.57 23.02 -3.45
C THR A 232 14.69 22.03 -3.17
N GLN A 233 15.93 22.40 -3.49
CA GLN A 233 17.09 21.53 -3.19
C GLN A 233 17.31 21.34 -1.67
N SER A 234 16.77 22.22 -0.84
CA SER A 234 16.83 22.11 0.62
C SER A 234 15.78 21.19 1.22
N PHE A 235 14.75 20.81 0.46
CA PHE A 235 13.72 19.89 0.94
C PHE A 235 14.31 18.48 1.07
N SER A 236 13.85 17.75 2.10
CA SER A 236 14.17 16.36 2.32
C SER A 236 12.94 15.68 2.88
N GLY A 237 12.52 14.58 2.27
CA GLY A 237 11.30 13.87 2.67
C GLY A 237 10.53 13.31 1.47
N TRP A 238 9.33 12.82 1.75
CA TRP A 238 8.42 12.33 0.72
C TRP A 238 7.69 13.48 0.04
N LEU A 239 7.76 13.50 -1.28
CA LEU A 239 6.96 14.35 -2.15
C LEU A 239 5.71 13.57 -2.56
N GLY A 240 4.56 14.21 -2.37
CA GLY A 240 3.27 13.70 -2.79
C GLY A 240 2.80 14.27 -4.11
N ILE A 241 2.40 13.42 -5.05
CA ILE A 241 1.93 13.83 -6.37
C ILE A 241 0.55 13.19 -6.61
N ASN A 242 -0.46 14.05 -6.71
CA ASN A 242 -1.85 13.61 -6.93
C ASN A 242 -2.00 12.88 -8.28
N LEU A 243 -2.51 11.65 -8.23
CA LEU A 243 -2.84 10.78 -9.37
C LEU A 243 -4.32 10.36 -9.37
N THR A 244 -5.17 11.00 -8.58
CA THR A 244 -6.56 10.57 -8.32
C THR A 244 -7.37 10.41 -9.60
N ASP A 245 -7.42 11.45 -10.44
CA ASP A 245 -8.18 11.43 -11.70
C ASP A 245 -7.67 10.35 -12.67
N SER A 246 -6.35 10.21 -12.75
CA SER A 246 -5.71 9.21 -13.58
C SER A 246 -6.03 7.80 -13.09
N LEU A 247 -5.91 7.53 -11.79
CA LEU A 247 -6.22 6.21 -11.22
C LEU A 247 -7.69 5.83 -11.38
N ILE A 248 -8.61 6.77 -11.16
CA ILE A 248 -10.05 6.54 -11.41
C ILE A 248 -10.27 6.16 -12.88
N SER A 249 -9.62 6.87 -13.81
CA SER A 249 -9.73 6.61 -15.25
C SER A 249 -9.14 5.26 -15.65
N TRP A 250 -7.96 4.92 -15.13
CA TRP A 250 -7.26 3.66 -15.43
C TRP A 250 -8.05 2.44 -14.94
N VAL A 251 -8.59 2.50 -13.71
CA VAL A 251 -9.45 1.43 -13.17
C VAL A 251 -10.73 1.29 -13.98
N ARG A 252 -11.37 2.40 -14.37
CA ARG A 252 -12.59 2.38 -15.20
C ARG A 252 -12.35 1.79 -16.59
N LEU A 253 -11.17 2.03 -17.18
CA LEU A 253 -10.80 1.54 -18.51
C LEU A 253 -10.18 0.14 -18.49
N PHE A 254 -10.13 -0.53 -17.33
CA PHE A 254 -9.45 -1.82 -17.15
C PHE A 254 -7.97 -1.79 -17.57
N ASP A 255 -7.35 -0.60 -17.53
CA ASP A 255 -5.96 -0.39 -17.92
C ASP A 255 -5.09 -0.43 -16.67
N TYR A 256 -4.87 -1.66 -16.21
CA TYR A 256 -4.28 -1.94 -14.91
C TYR A 256 -2.76 -1.86 -14.88
N SER A 257 -2.07 -1.61 -16.00
CA SER A 257 -0.61 -1.64 -16.04
C SER A 257 -0.11 -0.37 -16.71
N LYS A 258 0.47 0.54 -15.92
CA LYS A 258 0.77 1.89 -16.38
C LYS A 258 2.22 2.27 -16.19
N GLY A 259 2.77 2.86 -17.25
CA GLY A 259 4.05 3.53 -17.26
C GLY A 259 3.89 5.00 -16.98
N LEU A 260 4.58 5.47 -15.95
CA LEU A 260 4.71 6.88 -15.65
C LEU A 260 6.11 7.36 -16.01
N TYR A 261 6.19 8.60 -16.49
CA TYR A 261 7.45 9.29 -16.73
C TYR A 261 7.57 10.48 -15.78
N LEU A 262 8.63 10.47 -14.97
CA LEU A 262 8.96 11.51 -14.01
C LEU A 262 10.01 12.44 -14.62
N ALA A 263 9.67 13.71 -14.78
CA ALA A 263 10.57 14.75 -15.26
C ALA A 263 10.75 15.83 -14.20
N VAL A 264 11.93 16.45 -14.17
CA VAL A 264 12.21 17.60 -13.29
C VAL A 264 12.60 18.79 -14.13
N HIS A 265 11.96 19.91 -13.86
CA HIS A 265 12.19 21.17 -14.56
C HIS A 265 12.59 22.26 -13.57
N LEU A 266 13.39 23.22 -14.02
CA LEU A 266 13.67 24.41 -13.25
C LEU A 266 12.45 25.33 -13.29
N GLY A 267 12.00 25.86 -12.14
CA GLY A 267 10.81 26.71 -12.06
C GLY A 267 10.87 27.93 -12.98
N ASP A 268 12.06 28.53 -13.13
CA ASP A 268 12.28 29.72 -13.98
C ASP A 268 12.44 29.37 -15.47
N LYS A 269 12.61 28.09 -15.81
CA LYS A 269 12.86 27.59 -17.17
C LYS A 269 12.21 26.22 -17.38
N PRO A 270 10.90 26.16 -17.62
CA PRO A 270 10.18 24.90 -17.80
C PRO A 270 10.63 24.10 -19.03
N GLY A 271 11.37 24.69 -19.98
CA GLY A 271 11.97 23.96 -21.10
C GLY A 271 13.29 23.24 -20.76
N HIS A 272 13.84 23.42 -19.55
CA HIS A 272 15.09 22.81 -19.15
C HIS A 272 14.84 21.64 -18.20
N GLU A 273 14.74 20.44 -18.79
CA GLU A 273 14.69 19.20 -18.04
C GLU A 273 16.08 18.90 -17.44
N ILE A 274 16.08 18.49 -16.17
CA ILE A 274 17.24 18.05 -15.40
C ILE A 274 16.97 16.65 -14.85
N MET A 275 18.05 15.94 -14.47
CA MET A 275 17.90 14.61 -13.92
C MET A 275 17.28 14.67 -12.52
N PRO A 276 16.29 13.81 -12.17
CA PRO A 276 15.74 13.75 -10.83
C PRO A 276 16.82 13.58 -9.73
N GLU A 277 17.88 12.83 -10.03
CA GLU A 277 19.00 12.61 -9.12
C GLU A 277 19.77 13.89 -8.79
N GLU A 278 19.79 14.90 -9.67
CA GLU A 278 20.48 16.18 -9.43
C GLU A 278 19.84 17.01 -8.31
N ILE A 279 18.56 16.78 -8.03
CA ILE A 279 17.85 17.40 -6.90
C ILE A 279 17.67 16.45 -5.72
N GLY A 280 18.25 15.24 -5.81
CA GLY A 280 18.24 14.24 -4.75
C GLY A 280 17.05 13.29 -4.80
N ILE A 281 16.25 13.31 -5.86
CA ILE A 281 15.14 12.36 -5.99
C ILE A 281 15.68 10.95 -6.19
N SER A 282 15.23 10.02 -5.34
CA SER A 282 15.53 8.60 -5.48
C SER A 282 14.44 7.93 -6.32
N VAL A 283 14.81 7.47 -7.51
CA VAL A 283 13.92 6.69 -8.38
C VAL A 283 14.34 5.22 -8.49
N VAL A 284 15.64 4.96 -8.32
CA VAL A 284 16.20 3.61 -8.42
C VAL A 284 16.26 2.97 -7.04
N ASN A 285 15.97 1.67 -7.02
CA ASN A 285 16.10 0.84 -5.84
C ASN A 285 17.58 0.65 -5.45
N ASN A 286 18.09 1.55 -4.60
CA ASN A 286 19.46 1.48 -4.09
C ASN A 286 19.57 0.62 -2.81
N GLY A 287 18.50 -0.08 -2.40
CA GLY A 287 18.45 -0.80 -1.12
C GLY A 287 18.34 0.10 0.12
N GLU A 288 18.42 1.43 -0.04
CA GLU A 288 18.31 2.42 1.04
C GLU A 288 16.88 2.66 1.52
N GLY A 289 15.89 1.99 0.92
CA GLY A 289 14.52 2.16 1.33
C GLY A 289 13.95 3.53 0.93
N THR A 290 14.20 3.97 -0.30
CA THR A 290 13.72 5.27 -0.82
C THR A 290 13.03 5.13 -2.19
N GLN A 291 12.64 3.91 -2.56
CA GLN A 291 12.00 3.66 -3.86
C GLN A 291 10.62 4.33 -3.92
N PRO A 292 10.22 4.87 -5.09
CA PRO A 292 8.88 5.37 -5.28
C PRO A 292 7.82 4.28 -5.10
N PHE A 293 6.69 4.66 -4.52
CA PHE A 293 5.52 3.81 -4.41
C PHE A 293 4.26 4.64 -4.60
N MET A 294 3.17 3.97 -4.95
CA MET A 294 1.88 4.61 -5.12
C MET A 294 0.93 4.20 -4.01
N VAL A 295 0.03 5.09 -3.62
CA VAL A 295 -1.01 4.87 -2.62
C VAL A 295 -2.36 5.07 -3.29
N ALA A 296 -3.31 4.18 -3.02
CA ALA A 296 -4.70 4.32 -3.41
C ALA A 296 -5.59 4.29 -2.17
N PHE A 297 -6.52 5.23 -2.12
CA PHE A 297 -7.56 5.34 -1.11
C PHE A 297 -8.84 4.80 -1.73
N LEU A 298 -9.45 3.80 -1.09
CA LEU A 298 -10.64 3.13 -1.60
C LEU A 298 -11.79 3.20 -0.60
N GLU A 299 -12.98 3.41 -1.14
CA GLU A 299 -14.24 3.09 -0.49
C GLU A 299 -14.55 1.61 -0.76
N ALA A 300 -14.79 0.82 0.29
CA ALA A 300 -15.07 -0.59 0.15
C ALA A 300 -16.38 -0.80 -0.62
N LEU A 301 -16.40 -1.80 -1.51
CA LEU A 301 -17.65 -2.22 -2.12
C LEU A 301 -18.53 -2.80 -1.00
N ASP A 302 -19.71 -2.21 -0.76
CA ASP A 302 -20.67 -2.71 0.24
C ASP A 302 -20.92 -4.22 0.03
N ASP A 303 -20.40 -5.04 0.94
CA ASP A 303 -20.62 -6.49 0.94
C ASP A 303 -22.09 -6.86 1.31
N ASP A 304 -22.89 -5.88 1.72
CA ASP A 304 -24.22 -6.10 2.32
C ASP A 304 -25.41 -6.08 1.33
N VAL A 305 -25.18 -5.75 0.04
CA VAL A 305 -26.26 -5.77 -0.98
C VAL A 305 -26.32 -7.09 -1.76
N ARG A 306 -25.29 -7.95 -1.67
CA ARG A 306 -25.24 -9.24 -2.41
C ARG A 306 -25.61 -10.48 -1.58
N ARG A 307 -25.98 -10.33 -0.30
CA ARG A 307 -26.48 -11.44 0.55
C ARG A 307 -27.89 -11.17 1.09
N ARG A 308 -28.81 -10.78 0.21
CA ARG A 308 -30.25 -10.93 0.45
C ARG A 308 -30.87 -11.82 -0.61
#